data_AF-A0A6H2FGP7-F1
#
_entry.id   AF-A0A6H2FGP7-F1
#
_cell.length_a   1.000
_cell.length_b   1.000
_cell.length_c   1.000
_cell.angle_alpha   90.00
_cell.angle_beta   90.00
_cell.angle_gamma   90.00
#
_symmetry.space_group_name_H-M   'P 1'
#
loop_
_entity.id
_entity.type
_entity.pdbx_description
1 polymer ?
#
loop_
_entity_poly.entity_id
_entity_poly.type
_entity_poly.pdbx_seq_one_letter_code
_entity_poly.pdbx_strand_id
1 'polypeptide(L)'
;MKSLLSQVYIKSHSIYIKSQSIPTVNRYVFAYTITIHNLGKKILQLISRYWTITNGNGQKTQIYGEGVIGKKPYIRPGNDFHYTSGAILETPIGIMQGHYIMIDEKNNVYHVDIPIFRLAIKTYIH
;
A
#
# COMPACT_ATOMS: atom_id res chain seq x y z
N MET A 1 15.44 18.21 -3.42
CA MET A 1 14.84 16.96 -2.89
C MET A 1 15.69 15.78 -3.32
N LYS A 2 16.33 15.06 -2.41
CA LYS A 2 17.07 13.83 -2.76
C LYS A 2 16.04 12.71 -2.95
N SER A 3 15.78 12.36 -4.21
CA SER A 3 14.97 11.21 -4.58
C SER A 3 15.69 9.93 -4.12
N LEU A 4 15.00 9.12 -3.32
CA LEU A 4 15.52 7.89 -2.72
C LEU A 4 15.06 6.65 -3.51
N LEU A 5 14.78 6.82 -4.80
CA LEU A 5 14.25 5.77 -5.71
C LEU A 5 15.08 4.47 -5.69
N SER A 6 16.28 4.45 -5.12
CA SER A 6 17.15 3.28 -5.03
C SER A 6 17.30 2.61 -3.66
N GLN A 7 16.68 3.08 -2.56
CA GLN A 7 16.96 2.48 -1.22
C GLN A 7 15.75 2.00 -0.42
N VAL A 8 14.52 2.30 -0.82
CA VAL A 8 13.33 1.66 -0.22
C VAL A 8 12.54 0.99 -1.33
N TYR A 9 12.30 -0.31 -1.18
CA TYR A 9 11.54 -1.10 -2.14
C TYR A 9 10.21 -1.54 -1.54
N ILE A 10 9.12 -1.31 -2.26
CA ILE A 10 7.77 -1.66 -1.84
C ILE A 10 7.28 -2.84 -2.66
N LYS A 11 6.92 -3.94 -1.97
CA LYS A 11 6.25 -5.08 -2.57
C LYS A 11 4.79 -5.10 -2.12
N SER A 12 3.88 -5.24 -3.06
CA SER A 12 2.44 -5.29 -2.81
C SER A 12 1.86 -6.61 -3.29
N HIS A 13 1.04 -7.24 -2.47
CA HIS A 13 0.26 -8.42 -2.85
C HIS A 13 -1.19 -8.22 -2.41
N SER A 14 -2.15 -8.61 -3.24
CA SER A 14 -3.56 -8.54 -2.88
C SER A 14 -4.29 -9.84 -3.19
N ILE A 15 -5.31 -10.13 -2.39
CA ILE A 15 -6.21 -11.26 -2.56
C ILE A 15 -7.66 -10.81 -2.43
N TYR A 16 -8.54 -11.43 -3.21
CA TYR A 16 -9.99 -11.27 -3.09
C TYR A 16 -10.53 -12.14 -1.95
N ILE A 17 -11.36 -11.56 -1.08
CA ILE A 17 -11.95 -12.24 0.08
C ILE A 17 -13.41 -12.58 -0.24
N LYS A 18 -13.62 -13.77 -0.83
CA LYS A 18 -14.94 -14.24 -1.26
C LYS A 18 -15.98 -14.25 -0.12
N SER A 19 -15.58 -14.66 1.08
CA SER A 19 -16.48 -14.77 2.23
C SER A 19 -16.99 -13.44 2.78
N GLN A 20 -16.33 -12.32 2.47
CA GLN A 20 -16.72 -10.97 2.91
C GLN A 20 -17.32 -10.11 1.79
N SER A 21 -17.36 -10.67 0.58
CA SER A 21 -17.81 -10.00 -0.63
C SER A 21 -19.23 -10.42 -0.97
N ILE A 22 -20.00 -9.49 -1.51
CA ILE A 22 -21.39 -9.70 -1.94
C ILE A 22 -21.51 -9.11 -3.36
N PRO A 23 -21.15 -9.86 -4.41
CA PRO A 23 -21.15 -9.35 -5.79
C PRO A 23 -22.53 -8.87 -6.26
N THR A 24 -23.62 -9.44 -5.75
CA THR A 24 -25.00 -9.06 -6.11
C THR A 24 -25.37 -7.62 -5.70
N VAL A 25 -24.62 -7.02 -4.78
CA VAL A 25 -24.78 -5.60 -4.37
C VAL A 25 -23.51 -4.79 -4.63
N ASN A 26 -22.69 -5.22 -5.60
CA ASN A 26 -21.45 -4.54 -5.97
C ASN A 26 -20.52 -4.32 -4.75
N ARG A 27 -20.32 -5.34 -3.92
CA ARG A 27 -19.39 -5.26 -2.79
C ARG A 27 -18.27 -6.28 -2.95
N TYR A 28 -17.07 -5.80 -3.26
CA TYR A 28 -15.88 -6.63 -3.45
C TYR A 28 -14.83 -6.29 -2.40
N VAL A 29 -14.52 -7.23 -1.52
CA VAL A 29 -13.54 -7.06 -0.43
C VAL A 29 -12.22 -7.66 -0.84
N PHE A 30 -11.16 -6.87 -0.72
CA PHE A 30 -9.79 -7.28 -0.96
C PHE A 30 -8.97 -7.10 0.31
N ALA A 31 -8.12 -8.08 0.62
CA ALA A 31 -7.02 -7.88 1.55
C ALA A 31 -5.75 -7.60 0.74
N TYR A 32 -4.92 -6.69 1.22
CA TYR A 32 -3.61 -6.42 0.64
C TYR A 32 -2.54 -6.46 1.72
N THR A 33 -1.39 -7.03 1.37
CA THR A 33 -0.18 -7.06 2.17
C THR A 33 0.87 -6.19 1.50
N ILE A 34 1.42 -5.25 2.26
CA ILE A 34 2.57 -4.43 1.84
C ILE A 34 3.80 -4.90 2.60
N THR A 35 4.88 -5.13 1.87
CA THR A 35 6.24 -5.22 2.41
C THR A 35 7.01 -3.95 2.09
N ILE A 36 7.62 -3.36 3.10
CA ILE A 36 8.52 -2.23 3.01
C ILE A 36 9.93 -2.73 3.30
N HIS A 37 10.78 -2.78 2.29
CA HIS A 37 12.18 -3.19 2.40
C HIS A 37 13.07 -1.95 2.51
N ASN A 38 13.81 -1.80 3.60
CA ASN A 38 14.81 -0.74 3.73
C ASN A 38 16.18 -1.25 3.28
N LEU A 39 16.52 -1.02 2.01
CA LEU A 39 17.81 -1.35 1.40
C LEU A 39 18.85 -0.23 1.60
N GLY A 40 18.49 0.83 2.31
CA GLY A 40 19.36 1.96 2.60
C GLY A 40 20.31 1.72 3.77
N LYS A 41 21.03 2.78 4.15
CA LYS A 41 22.01 2.75 5.25
C LYS A 41 21.52 3.44 6.52
N LYS A 42 20.30 3.99 6.50
CA LYS A 42 19.71 4.73 7.63
C LYS A 42 18.49 4.02 8.15
N ILE A 43 18.21 4.16 9.44
CA ILE A 43 16.92 3.79 10.01
C ILE A 43 15.88 4.78 9.47
N LEU A 44 14.72 4.26 9.06
CA LEU A 44 13.59 5.06 8.60
C LEU A 44 12.37 4.78 9.48
N GLN A 45 11.63 5.82 9.84
CA GLN A 45 10.34 5.71 10.50
C GLN A 45 9.23 6.10 9.53
N LEU A 46 8.20 5.26 9.39
CA LEU A 46 7.00 5.59 8.62
C LEU A 46 6.10 6.50 9.47
N ILE A 47 5.77 7.67 8.94
CA ILE A 47 4.99 8.71 9.64
C ILE A 47 3.55 8.75 9.16
N SER A 48 3.34 8.76 7.84
CA SER A 48 2.00 8.82 7.25
C SER A 48 1.94 8.14 5.89
N ARG A 49 0.72 7.92 5.42
CA ARG A 49 0.42 7.31 4.13
C ARG A 49 -0.58 8.17 3.36
N TYR A 50 -0.45 8.12 2.05
CA TYR A 50 -1.44 8.57 1.10
C TYR A 50 -1.76 7.44 0.14
N TRP A 51 -3.04 7.24 -0.15
CA TRP A 51 -3.52 6.29 -1.14
C TRP A 51 -4.46 6.98 -2.13
N THR A 52 -4.33 6.61 -3.40
CA THR A 52 -5.37 6.77 -4.41
C THR A 52 -5.82 5.37 -4.82
N ILE A 53 -7.11 5.10 -4.65
CA ILE A 53 -7.77 3.88 -5.11
C ILE A 53 -8.60 4.26 -6.33
N THR A 54 -8.39 3.59 -7.45
CA THR A 54 -9.22 3.77 -8.67
C THR A 54 -9.97 2.47 -8.93
N ASN A 55 -11.29 2.52 -8.93
CA ASN A 55 -12.10 1.33 -9.21
C ASN A 55 -12.18 1.06 -10.73
N GLY A 56 -12.85 -0.03 -11.12
CA GLY A 56 -12.98 -0.45 -12.53
C GLY A 56 -13.75 0.53 -13.41
N ASN A 57 -14.52 1.44 -12.81
CA ASN A 57 -15.26 2.50 -13.50
C ASN A 57 -14.46 3.81 -13.60
N GLY A 58 -13.22 3.83 -13.12
CA GLY A 58 -12.36 5.02 -13.12
C GLY A 58 -12.63 6.01 -11.97
N GLN A 59 -13.56 5.70 -11.04
CA GLN A 59 -13.81 6.54 -9.87
C GLN A 59 -12.63 6.46 -8.91
N LYS A 60 -12.20 7.62 -8.39
CA LYS A 60 -11.04 7.75 -7.51
C LYS A 60 -11.45 8.08 -6.09
N THR A 61 -10.88 7.33 -5.14
CA THR A 61 -10.97 7.61 -3.70
C THR A 61 -9.58 7.90 -3.17
N GLN A 62 -9.43 9.02 -2.46
CA GLN A 62 -8.18 9.43 -1.84
C GLN A 62 -8.24 9.22 -0.34
N ILE A 63 -7.20 8.64 0.24
CA ILE A 63 -7.12 8.35 1.68
C ILE A 63 -5.79 8.90 2.19
N TYR A 64 -5.88 9.70 3.25
CA TYR A 64 -4.73 10.19 4.01
C TYR A 64 -4.82 9.64 5.43
N GLY A 65 -3.68 9.32 6.05
CA GLY A 65 -3.68 8.92 7.44
C GLY A 65 -2.31 8.76 8.04
N GLU A 66 -2.25 8.85 9.36
CA GLU A 66 -1.02 8.59 10.11
C GLU A 66 -0.69 7.10 10.14
N GLY A 67 0.60 6.80 10.04
CA GLY A 67 1.12 5.46 10.15
C GLY A 67 0.51 4.47 9.16
N VAL A 68 0.57 3.20 9.54
CA VAL A 68 -0.12 2.06 8.92
C VAL A 68 -0.64 1.18 10.04
N ILE A 69 -1.87 0.68 9.93
CA ILE A 69 -2.49 -0.22 10.94
C ILE A 69 -2.37 0.27 12.41
N GLY A 70 -2.41 1.59 12.63
CA GLY A 70 -2.26 2.20 13.96
C GLY A 70 -0.81 2.27 14.47
N LYS A 71 0.19 2.01 13.62
CA LYS A 71 1.62 1.99 13.97
C LYS A 71 2.42 2.96 13.11
N LYS A 72 3.50 3.52 13.67
CA LYS A 72 4.54 4.30 12.98
C LYS A 72 5.88 3.53 13.06
N PRO A 73 6.06 2.45 12.28
CA PRO A 73 7.18 1.52 12.44
C PRO A 73 8.53 2.16 12.12
N TYR A 74 9.55 1.76 12.88
CA TYR A 74 10.96 1.98 12.55
C TYR A 74 11.50 0.77 11.78
N ILE A 75 12.16 1.02 10.66
CA ILE A 75 12.69 0.01 9.75
C ILE A 75 14.19 0.23 9.64
N ARG A 76 14.97 -0.70 10.20
CA ARG A 76 16.44 -0.64 10.15
C ARG A 76 16.97 -0.96 8.75
N PRO A 77 18.19 -0.50 8.41
CA PRO A 77 18.92 -0.96 7.22
C PRO A 77 18.93 -2.48 7.11
N GLY A 78 18.58 -3.01 5.94
CA GLY A 78 18.51 -4.45 5.65
C GLY A 78 17.28 -5.18 6.21
N ASN A 79 16.40 -4.48 6.93
CA ASN A 79 15.19 -5.08 7.51
C ASN A 79 13.94 -4.71 6.73
N ASP A 80 12.91 -5.53 6.98
CA ASP A 80 11.60 -5.39 6.36
C ASP A 80 10.51 -5.10 7.40
N PHE A 81 9.49 -4.35 6.99
CA PHE A 81 8.23 -4.25 7.71
C PHE A 81 7.08 -4.72 6.82
N HIS A 82 6.21 -5.56 7.38
CA HIS A 82 5.08 -6.15 6.68
C HIS A 82 3.78 -5.83 7.40
N TYR A 83 2.73 -5.48 6.65
CA TYR A 83 1.41 -5.35 7.21
C TYR A 83 0.32 -5.73 6.21
N THR A 84 -0.82 -6.19 6.73
CA THR A 84 -2.02 -6.51 5.94
C THR A 84 -3.15 -5.58 6.33
N SER A 85 -3.90 -5.09 5.34
CA SER A 85 -5.10 -4.27 5.53
C SER A 85 -6.14 -4.60 4.44
N GLY A 86 -7.27 -3.89 4.44
CA GLY A 86 -8.41 -4.17 3.57
C GLY A 86 -8.81 -2.98 2.70
N ALA A 87 -9.36 -3.27 1.53
CA ALA A 87 -10.03 -2.31 0.66
C ALA A 87 -11.35 -2.91 0.17
N ILE A 88 -12.37 -2.06 0.02
CA ILE A 88 -13.68 -2.43 -0.49
C ILE A 88 -13.91 -1.65 -1.76
N LEU A 89 -14.23 -2.35 -2.85
CA LEU A 89 -14.55 -1.76 -4.14
C LEU A 89 -15.98 -2.09 -4.56
N GLU A 90 -16.53 -1.21 -5.39
CA GLU A 90 -17.81 -1.42 -6.07
C GLU A 90 -17.69 -2.24 -7.36
N THR A 91 -16.46 -2.58 -7.75
CA THR A 91 -16.13 -3.29 -8.99
C THR A 91 -15.24 -4.50 -8.71
N PRO A 92 -15.29 -5.56 -9.53
CA PRO A 92 -14.46 -6.76 -9.34
C PRO A 92 -12.96 -6.54 -9.60
N ILE A 93 -12.61 -5.35 -10.08
CA ILE A 93 -11.24 -4.91 -10.37
C ILE A 93 -11.04 -3.45 -9.94
N GLY A 94 -9.83 -3.11 -9.54
CA GLY A 94 -9.36 -1.74 -9.35
C GLY A 94 -7.84 -1.70 -9.24
N ILE A 95 -7.31 -0.51 -9.00
CA ILE A 95 -5.88 -0.29 -8.73
C ILE A 95 -5.71 0.57 -7.49
N MET A 96 -4.61 0.34 -6.78
CA MET A 96 -4.15 1.18 -5.68
C MET A 96 -2.74 1.68 -5.98
N GLN A 97 -2.49 2.93 -5.62
CA GLN A 97 -1.19 3.58 -5.70
C GLN A 97 -1.11 4.65 -4.61
N GLY A 98 0.08 5.12 -4.31
CA GLY A 98 0.23 6.10 -3.25
C GLY A 98 1.67 6.35 -2.88
N HIS A 99 1.87 6.84 -1.66
CA HIS A 99 3.19 7.05 -1.11
C HIS A 99 3.17 7.03 0.42
N TYR A 100 4.33 6.79 1.00
CA TYR A 100 4.58 7.04 2.42
C TYR A 100 5.42 8.28 2.61
N ILE A 101 5.16 8.97 3.73
CA ILE A 101 6.11 9.91 4.31
C ILE A 101 6.91 9.17 5.37
N MET A 102 8.22 9.18 5.22
CA MET A 102 9.16 8.61 6.17
C MET A 102 10.15 9.66 6.64
N ILE A 103 10.73 9.45 7.82
CA ILE A 103 11.82 10.28 8.34
C ILE A 103 13.01 9.41 8.77
N ASP A 104 14.23 9.94 8.68
CA ASP A 104 15.39 9.34 9.36
C ASP A 104 15.56 9.89 10.78
N GLU A 105 16.57 9.39 11.49
CA GLU A 105 16.92 9.80 12.86
C GLU A 105 17.28 11.29 12.99
N LYS A 106 17.52 11.98 11.87
CA LYS A 106 17.79 13.43 11.83
C LYS A 106 16.58 14.24 11.35
N ASN A 107 15.40 13.62 11.33
CA ASN A 107 14.14 14.20 10.83
C ASN A 107 14.18 14.65 9.35
N ASN A 108 15.09 14.11 8.54
CA ASN A 108 15.02 14.36 7.09
C ASN A 108 13.81 13.62 6.53
N VAL A 109 12.98 14.32 5.75
CA VAL A 109 11.77 13.76 5.16
C VAL A 109 12.09 13.05 3.85
N TYR A 110 11.52 11.86 3.70
CA TYR A 110 11.58 11.03 2.50
C TYR A 110 10.19 10.68 2.04
N HIS A 111 10.02 10.75 0.72
CA HIS A 111 8.80 10.37 0.04
C HIS A 111 9.06 9.05 -0.67
N VAL A 112 8.29 8.02 -0.31
CA VAL A 112 8.48 6.65 -0.80
C VAL A 112 7.24 6.25 -1.58
N ASP A 113 7.37 6.19 -2.90
CA ASP A 113 6.27 5.80 -3.78
C ASP A 113 5.88 4.34 -3.56
N ILE A 114 4.58 4.10 -3.63
CA ILE A 114 3.99 2.77 -3.68
C ILE A 114 3.59 2.53 -5.13
N PRO A 115 4.26 1.61 -5.85
CA PRO A 115 3.92 1.30 -7.22
C PRO A 115 2.46 0.88 -7.36
N ILE A 116 1.88 1.17 -8.52
CA ILE A 116 0.52 0.73 -8.85
C ILE A 116 0.44 -0.80 -8.72
N PHE A 117 -0.54 -1.28 -7.95
CA PHE A 117 -0.89 -2.70 -7.93
C PHE A 117 -2.40 -2.89 -8.09
N ARG A 118 -2.76 -4.04 -8.66
CA ARG A 118 -4.15 -4.38 -8.97
C ARG A 118 -4.83 -5.02 -7.77
N LEU A 119 -6.07 -4.64 -7.54
CA LEU A 119 -7.05 -5.42 -6.78
C LEU A 119 -7.93 -6.12 -7.81
N ALA A 120 -7.91 -7.44 -7.89
CA ALA A 120 -8.69 -8.17 -8.87
C ALA A 120 -9.11 -9.54 -8.35
N ILE A 121 -10.33 -9.95 -8.69
CA ILE A 121 -10.71 -11.36 -8.59
C ILE A 121 -9.77 -12.13 -9.53
N LYS A 122 -9.08 -13.15 -9.02
CA LYS A 122 -8.33 -14.07 -9.89
C LYS A 122 -9.31 -14.76 -10.82
N THR A 123 -9.26 -14.42 -12.10
CA THR A 123 -9.85 -15.24 -13.16
C THR A 123 -8.78 -16.23 -13.63
N TYR A 124 -9.07 -17.52 -13.55
CA TYR A 124 -8.30 -18.52 -14.28
C TYR A 124 -8.66 -18.32 -15.75
N ILE A 125 -7.74 -17.79 -16.55
CA ILE A 125 -7.84 -17.90 -18.01
C ILE A 125 -7.35 -19.31 -18.34
N HIS A 126 -8.23 -20.14 -18.89
CA HIS A 126 -7.89 -21.43 -19.49
C HIS A 126 -7.26 -21.24 -20.86
#